data_AF-A0A417F880-F1
#
_entry.id   AF-A0A417F880-F1
#
_cell.length_a   1.000
_cell.length_b   1.000
_cell.length_c   1.000
_cell.angle_alpha   90.00
_cell.angle_beta   90.00
_cell.angle_gamma   90.00
#
_symmetry.space_group_name_H-M   'P 1'
#
loop_
_entity.id
_entity.type
_entity.pdbx_description
1 polymer ?
#
loop_
_entity_poly.entity_id
_entity_poly.type
_entity_poly.pdbx_seq_one_letter_code
_entity_poly.pdbx_strand_id
1 'polypeptide(L)' 'MNYDLPDHPVIQNMERTGYPDGKEPTFPICPVCGEECEEIFRDKDLNIVGCDICIKQSDAWEEPECFPGKEH' A
#
# COMPACT_ATOMS: atom_id res chain seq x y z
N MET A 1 6.08 38.11 34.80
CA MET A 1 6.89 37.12 34.06
C MET A 1 5.90 36.24 33.33
N ASN A 2 5.77 36.41 32.01
CA ASN A 2 4.97 35.49 31.22
C ASN A 2 5.80 34.21 31.09
N TYR A 3 5.47 33.19 31.87
CA TYR A 3 6.02 31.86 31.66
C TYR A 3 5.23 31.24 30.52
N ASP A 4 5.49 31.74 29.30
CA ASP A 4 5.05 31.08 28.07
C ASP A 4 5.87 29.79 27.97
N LEU A 5 5.44 28.79 28.72
CA LEU A 5 6.00 27.45 28.67
C LEU A 5 5.64 26.91 27.29
N PRO A 6 6.61 26.47 26.48
CA PRO A 6 6.31 25.91 25.17
C PRO A 6 5.37 24.72 25.34
N ASP A 7 4.43 24.58 24.40
CA ASP A 7 3.53 23.46 24.38
C ASP A 7 4.30 22.14 24.37
N HIS A 8 3.70 21.13 25.00
CA HIS A 8 4.26 19.80 25.01
C HIS A 8 4.53 19.34 23.57
N PRO A 9 5.68 18.72 23.26
CA PRO A 9 6.05 18.37 21.88
C PRO A 9 4.99 17.52 21.15
N VAL A 10 4.22 16.72 21.87
CA VAL A 10 3.08 15.97 21.33
C VAL A 10 1.99 16.90 20.76
N ILE A 11 1.67 18.00 21.44
CA ILE A 11 0.67 18.97 20.97
C ILE A 11 1.17 19.62 19.67
N GLN A 12 2.42 20.08 19.64
CA GLN A 12 3.02 20.66 18.44
C GLN A 12 3.07 19.66 17.26
N ASN A 13 3.38 18.40 17.54
CA ASN A 13 3.39 17.35 16.53
C ASN A 13 1.99 17.06 15.97
N MET A 14 0.98 17.00 16.85
CA MET A 14 -0.42 16.82 16.48
C MET A 14 -0.94 18.01 15.66
N GLU A 15 -0.60 19.25 16.02
CA GLU A 15 -0.99 20.45 15.26
C GLU A 15 -0.32 20.49 13.87
N ARG A 16 0.93 20.02 13.76
CA ARG A 16 1.69 20.05 12.50
C ARG A 16 1.32 18.91 11.54
N THR A 17 1.13 17.70 12.05
CA THR A 17 0.99 16.49 11.21
C THR A 17 -0.26 15.66 11.49
N GLY A 18 -0.94 15.91 12.61
CA GLY A 18 -2.01 15.03 13.10
C GLY A 18 -1.51 13.77 13.82
N TYR A 19 -0.19 13.54 13.88
CA TYR A 19 0.42 12.35 14.50
C TYR A 19 1.27 12.72 15.72
N PRO A 20 1.23 11.95 16.83
CA PRO A 20 1.94 12.28 18.07
C PRO A 20 3.45 12.33 17.94
N ASP A 21 4.01 11.56 17.00
CA ASP A 21 5.45 11.49 16.71
C ASP A 21 5.91 12.55 15.71
N GLY A 22 5.00 13.32 15.13
CA GLY A 22 5.30 14.38 14.19
C GLY A 22 5.71 13.85 12.81
N LYS A 23 5.46 12.59 12.49
CA LYS A 23 5.79 12.03 11.17
C LYS A 23 4.51 11.75 10.42
N GLU A 24 4.53 12.07 9.12
CA GLU A 24 3.46 11.61 8.24
C GLU A 24 3.55 10.09 8.11
N PRO A 25 2.40 9.38 8.07
CA PRO A 25 2.37 7.94 7.94
C PRO A 25 2.97 7.55 6.60
N THR A 26 3.88 6.59 6.62
CA THR A 26 4.42 6.01 5.40
C THR A 26 3.40 5.05 4.82
N PHE A 27 2.94 5.32 3.60
CA PHE A 27 2.09 4.39 2.87
C PHE A 27 2.90 3.21 2.31
N PRO A 28 2.33 1.99 2.30
CA PRO A 28 2.98 0.84 1.68
C PRO A 28 3.12 1.06 0.17
N ILE A 29 4.28 0.69 -0.38
CA ILE A 29 4.61 0.81 -1.80
C ILE A 29 4.75 -0.58 -2.42
N CYS A 30 4.15 -0.79 -3.58
CA CYS A 30 4.28 -2.03 -4.32
C CYS A 30 5.72 -2.21 -4.86
N PRO A 31 6.42 -3.31 -4.54
CA PRO A 31 7.78 -3.53 -5.06
C PRO A 31 7.83 -3.85 -6.55
N VAL A 32 6.67 -4.08 -7.20
CA VAL A 32 6.57 -4.43 -8.62
C VAL A 32 6.38 -3.19 -9.50
N CYS A 33 5.43 -2.30 -9.14
CA CYS A 33 5.15 -1.08 -9.91
C CYS A 33 5.66 0.22 -9.27
N GLY A 34 5.93 0.24 -7.95
CA GLY A 34 6.38 1.43 -7.24
C GLY A 34 5.28 2.39 -6.79
N GLU A 35 4.01 2.05 -7.01
CA GLU A 35 2.85 2.85 -6.59
C GLU A 35 2.45 2.56 -5.13
N GLU A 36 1.82 3.54 -4.48
CA GLU A 36 1.16 3.36 -3.18
C GLU A 36 -0.01 2.38 -3.32
N CYS A 37 -0.03 1.34 -2.48
CA CYS A 37 -1.05 0.29 -2.54
C CYS A 37 -1.40 -0.26 -1.17
N GLU A 38 -2.65 -0.67 -0.96
CA GLU A 38 -3.10 -1.25 0.31
C GLU A 38 -2.95 -2.77 0.34
N GLU A 39 -3.09 -3.44 -0.82
CA GLU A 39 -3.10 -4.90 -0.92
C GLU A 39 -1.96 -5.44 -1.79
N ILE A 40 -1.36 -6.56 -1.36
CA ILE A 40 -0.32 -7.28 -2.10
C ILE A 40 -0.72 -8.74 -2.26
N PHE A 41 -0.64 -9.26 -3.48
CA PHE A 41 -0.89 -10.65 -3.82
C PHE A 41 0.42 -11.42 -3.90
N ARG A 42 0.39 -12.66 -3.39
CA ARG A 42 1.54 -13.56 -3.36
C ARG A 42 1.23 -14.87 -4.09
N ASP A 43 2.26 -15.47 -4.66
CA ASP A 43 2.16 -16.81 -5.24
C ASP A 43 2.18 -17.90 -4.15
N LYS A 44 2.09 -19.16 -4.58
CA LYS A 44 2.15 -20.35 -3.71
C LYS A 44 3.46 -20.47 -2.92
N ASP A 45 4.52 -19.85 -3.41
CA ASP A 45 5.87 -19.87 -2.83
C ASP A 45 6.11 -18.62 -1.95
N LEU A 46 5.05 -17.84 -1.69
CA LEU A 46 5.02 -16.61 -0.90
C LEU A 46 5.80 -15.43 -1.49
N ASN A 47 6.18 -15.49 -2.77
CA ASN A 47 6.79 -14.36 -3.48
C ASN A 47 5.72 -13.34 -3.83
N ILE A 48 6.08 -12.06 -3.79
CA ILE A 48 5.18 -10.96 -4.19
C ILE A 48 5.03 -10.98 -5.70
N VAL A 49 3.80 -11.11 -6.17
CA VAL A 49 3.45 -11.07 -7.60
C VAL A 49 3.08 -9.64 -8.00
N GLY A 50 2.49 -8.85 -7.09
CA GLY A 50 2.05 -7.48 -7.36
C GLY A 50 1.00 -6.99 -6.38
N CYS A 51 0.52 -5.76 -6.58
CA CYS A 51 -0.57 -5.13 -5.84
C CYS A 51 -1.89 -5.15 -6.61
N ASP A 52 -2.94 -4.58 -6.02
CA ASP A 52 -4.28 -4.37 -6.59
C ASP A 52 -4.30 -3.48 -7.83
N ILE A 53 -3.28 -2.63 -8.02
CA ILE A 53 -3.15 -1.77 -9.20
C ILE A 53 -2.58 -2.54 -10.38
N CYS A 54 -1.57 -3.39 -10.16
CA CYS A 54 -0.87 -4.08 -11.25
C CYS A 54 -1.41 -5.48 -11.54
N ILE A 55 -2.11 -6.11 -10.59
CA ILE A 55 -2.78 -7.40 -10.79
C ILE A 55 -4.26 -7.17 -11.03
N LYS A 56 -4.76 -7.74 -12.12
CA LYS A 56 -6.18 -7.74 -12.43
C LYS A 56 -6.75 -9.14 -12.22
N GLN A 57 -7.88 -9.21 -11.53
CA GLN A 57 -8.68 -10.43 -11.49
C GLN A 57 -9.48 -10.57 -12.78
N SER A 58 -9.37 -11.71 -13.46
CA SER A 58 -10.22 -12.10 -14.58
C SER A 58 -10.83 -13.48 -14.36
N ASP A 59 -11.94 -13.76 -15.04
CA ASP A 59 -12.61 -15.06 -14.99
C ASP A 59 -11.88 -16.05 -15.90
N ALA A 60 -11.42 -17.17 -15.35
CA ALA A 60 -10.70 -18.21 -16.10
C ALA A 60 -11.53 -18.84 -17.24
N TRP A 61 -12.87 -18.76 -17.20
CA TRP A 61 -13.73 -19.23 -18.28
C TRP A 61 -13.78 -18.28 -19.48
N GLU A 62 -13.47 -17.00 -19.26
CA GLU A 62 -13.42 -15.98 -20.31
C GLU A 62 -12.01 -15.84 -20.92
N GLU A 63 -10.98 -16.40 -20.27
CA GLU A 63 -9.59 -16.38 -20.72
C GLU A 63 -9.24 -17.61 -21.59
N PRO A 64 -9.04 -17.47 -22.91
CA PRO A 64 -8.76 -18.60 -23.79
C PRO A 64 -7.47 -19.34 -23.44
N GLU A 65 -6.49 -18.63 -22.88
CA GLU A 65 -5.17 -19.17 -22.47
C GLU A 65 -5.30 -20.20 -21.33
N CYS A 66 -6.39 -20.16 -20.56
CA CYS A 66 -6.67 -21.12 -19.49
C CYS A 66 -7.17 -22.48 -20.00
N PHE A 67 -7.43 -22.65 -21.30
CA PHE A 67 -7.87 -23.91 -21.91
C PHE A 67 -6.76 -24.58 -22.75
N PRO A 68 -5.88 -25.38 -22.14
CA PRO A 68 -4.84 -26.08 -22.87
C PRO A 68 -5.47 -27.10 -23.85
N GLY A 69 -5.25 -26.92 -25.16
CA GLY A 69 -5.62 -27.89 -26.19
C GLY A 69 -6.78 -27.51 -27.11
N LYS A 70 -7.27 -26.26 -27.10
CA LYS A 70 -8.09 -25.76 -28.21
C LYS A 70 -7.16 -25.21 -29.31
N GLU A 71 -6.90 -26.05 -30.31
CA GLU A 71 -6.31 -25.57 -31.57
C GLU A 71 -7.19 -24.44 -32.14
N HIS A 72 -6.54 -23.36 -32.56
CA HIS A 72 -7.15 -22.18 -33.18
C HIS A 72 -7.85 -22.51 -34.51
#